data_AF-A0A9Y1FN83-F1
#
_entry.id   AF-A0A9Y1FN83-F1
#
_cell.length_a   1.000
_cell.length_b   1.000
_cell.length_c   1.000
_cell.angle_alpha   90.00
_cell.angle_beta   90.00
_cell.angle_gamma   90.00
#
_symmetry.space_group_name_H-M   'P 1'
#
loop_
_entity.id
_entity.type
_entity.pdbx_description
1 polymer ?
#
loop_
_entity_poly.entity_id
_entity_poly.type
_entity_poly.pdbx_seq_one_letter_code
_entity_poly.pdbx_strand_id
1 'polypeptide(L)'
;MESAAKLLFQSISSIYDSTISSSALQSQICFKSLNKPTYYYGIRLNDSIIPDRLIIRITENKKDIFIDLLWLVNSHDFIIKNCALFSYQKKKITCSSNSKEVKILLEQDPSISACYDDLIKVEGLFQKILVGSKYCYFQKVFDEIGVDFDKIPTQSFAISRSVLKQKELSNLQYQDFAINSFIAIIDIVQRSFELLDLQRKGEKNISKVYYCVRCGYKIPSSSYFCPFCGAKQ
;
A
#
# COMPACT_ATOMS: atom_id res chain seq x y z
N MET A 1 10.19 -17.65 -6.47
CA MET A 1 10.13 -17.09 -5.11
C MET A 1 11.15 -16.00 -4.83
N GLU A 2 12.47 -16.28 -4.89
CA GLU A 2 13.52 -15.30 -4.55
C GLU A 2 13.43 -14.00 -5.37
N SER A 3 13.15 -14.10 -6.68
CA SER A 3 12.96 -12.91 -7.54
C SER A 3 11.78 -12.05 -7.11
N ALA A 4 10.63 -12.63 -6.79
CA ALA A 4 9.44 -11.86 -6.40
C ALA A 4 9.63 -11.14 -5.06
N ALA A 5 10.23 -11.83 -4.08
CA ALA A 5 10.59 -11.22 -2.81
C ALA A 5 11.62 -10.09 -3.01
N LYS A 6 12.63 -10.32 -3.87
CA LYS A 6 13.65 -9.31 -4.21
C LYS A 6 13.04 -8.03 -4.81
N LEU A 7 12.14 -8.15 -5.79
CA LEU A 7 11.47 -6.99 -6.41
C LEU A 7 10.69 -6.18 -5.35
N LEU A 8 9.90 -6.87 -4.52
CA LEU A 8 9.15 -6.21 -3.45
C LEU A 8 10.06 -5.52 -2.44
N PHE A 9 11.13 -6.20 -2.01
CA PHE A 9 12.08 -5.62 -1.06
C PHE A 9 12.85 -4.44 -1.63
N GLN A 10 13.20 -4.46 -2.92
CA GLN A 10 13.78 -3.30 -3.59
C GLN A 10 12.84 -2.09 -3.54
N SER A 11 11.55 -2.27 -3.82
CA SER A 11 10.55 -1.20 -3.72
C SER A 11 10.42 -0.65 -2.29
N ILE A 12 10.34 -1.54 -1.29
CA ILE A 12 10.21 -1.16 0.12
C ILE A 12 11.43 -0.37 0.59
N SER A 13 12.63 -0.86 0.27
CA SER A 13 13.88 -0.17 0.60
C SER A 13 14.01 1.19 -0.10
N SER A 14 13.46 1.34 -1.31
CA SER A 14 13.50 2.62 -2.04
C SER A 14 12.65 3.72 -1.41
N ILE A 15 11.57 3.38 -0.69
CA ILE A 15 10.65 4.36 -0.10
C ILE A 15 10.91 4.59 1.39
N TYR A 16 11.21 3.53 2.13
CA TYR A 16 11.27 3.58 3.58
C TYR A 16 12.68 3.70 4.15
N ASP A 17 13.73 3.78 3.31
CA ASP A 17 15.14 3.89 3.71
C ASP A 17 15.54 2.87 4.81
N SER A 18 14.94 1.68 4.80
CA SER A 18 14.95 0.75 5.94
C SER A 18 15.81 -0.49 5.73
N THR A 19 16.44 -0.93 6.82
CA THR A 19 17.09 -2.22 6.99
C THR A 19 16.04 -3.31 7.13
N ILE A 20 16.03 -4.26 6.20
CA ILE A 20 15.12 -5.42 6.22
C ILE A 20 15.54 -6.34 7.37
N SER A 21 14.79 -6.31 8.47
CA SER A 21 14.90 -7.31 9.53
C SER A 21 14.29 -8.62 9.02
N SER A 22 15.12 -9.62 8.76
CA SER A 22 14.68 -10.97 8.39
C SER A 22 14.09 -11.78 9.55
N SER A 23 14.02 -11.24 10.77
CA SER A 23 13.48 -11.97 11.92
C SER A 23 11.96 -11.83 12.02
N ALA A 24 11.23 -12.78 11.45
CA ALA A 24 9.87 -13.08 11.87
C ALA A 24 9.90 -13.74 13.26
N LEU A 25 10.08 -12.95 14.32
CA LEU A 25 9.85 -13.42 15.68
C LEU A 25 8.49 -12.87 16.14
N GLN A 26 7.47 -13.70 15.87
CA GLN A 26 6.10 -13.65 16.42
C GLN A 26 5.25 -12.41 16.07
N SER A 27 4.80 -12.30 14.82
CA SER A 27 3.44 -11.78 14.60
C SER A 27 2.49 -12.98 14.65
N GLN A 28 1.64 -13.03 15.68
CA GLN A 28 0.54 -13.98 15.73
C GLN A 28 -0.26 -13.81 14.42
N ILE A 29 -0.13 -14.79 13.52
CA ILE A 29 -0.31 -14.62 12.08
C ILE A 29 -1.72 -14.07 11.79
N CYS A 30 -1.82 -12.81 11.35
CA CYS A 30 -3.08 -12.15 10.96
C CYS A 30 -3.68 -12.74 9.67
N PHE A 31 -3.12 -13.82 9.15
CA PHE A 31 -3.57 -14.51 7.94
C PHE A 31 -4.03 -15.92 8.31
N LYS A 32 -5.14 -16.36 7.70
CA LYS A 32 -5.60 -17.74 7.82
C LYS A 32 -4.55 -18.68 7.22
N SER A 33 -4.36 -19.84 7.84
CA SER A 33 -3.46 -20.88 7.35
C SER A 33 -3.95 -21.39 5.98
N LEU A 34 -3.00 -21.65 5.09
CA LEU A 34 -3.27 -22.19 3.76
C LEU A 34 -2.55 -23.53 3.62
N ASN A 35 -3.22 -24.50 2.99
CA ASN A 35 -2.62 -25.81 2.66
C ASN A 35 -1.68 -25.72 1.44
N LYS A 36 -0.79 -24.72 1.41
CA LYS A 36 0.15 -24.44 0.31
C LYS A 36 1.43 -23.77 0.86
N PRO A 37 2.58 -23.90 0.16
CA PRO A 37 3.79 -23.18 0.52
C PRO A 37 3.52 -21.68 0.65
N THR A 38 3.80 -21.15 1.85
CA THR A 38 3.49 -19.78 2.23
C THR A 38 4.68 -19.20 2.98
N TYR A 39 5.12 -18.02 2.56
CA TYR A 39 6.27 -17.32 3.13
C TYR A 39 5.80 -16.02 3.77
N TYR A 40 6.30 -15.74 4.96
CA TYR A 40 5.94 -14.57 5.73
C TYR A 40 7.17 -13.73 6.02
N TYR A 41 7.03 -12.42 5.88
CA TYR A 41 8.04 -11.44 6.27
C TYR A 41 7.39 -10.34 7.11
N GLY A 42 8.09 -9.88 8.14
CA GLY A 42 7.68 -8.76 8.97
C GLY A 42 8.73 -7.66 8.88
N ILE A 43 8.29 -6.44 8.57
CA ILE A 43 9.17 -5.29 8.41
C ILE A 43 8.68 -4.19 9.35
N ARG A 44 9.59 -3.66 10.16
CA ARG A 44 9.38 -2.41 10.87
C ARG A 44 9.81 -1.27 9.95
N LEU A 45 8.89 -0.34 9.72
CA LEU A 45 9.14 0.85 8.91
C LEU A 45 9.70 1.95 9.81
N ASN A 46 10.26 3.00 9.21
CA ASN A 46 10.82 4.13 9.96
C ASN A 46 9.73 4.77 10.84
N ASP A 47 10.08 5.12 12.09
CA ASP A 47 9.14 5.62 13.10
C ASP A 47 8.46 6.96 12.69
N SER A 48 8.98 7.67 11.69
CA SER A 48 8.36 8.88 11.12
C SER A 48 7.27 8.62 10.09
N ILE A 49 6.99 7.36 9.77
CA ILE A 49 6.15 6.96 8.62
C ILE A 49 4.88 6.28 9.13
N ILE A 50 3.74 6.66 8.54
CA ILE A 50 2.45 6.02 8.79
C ILE A 50 2.05 5.29 7.50
N PRO A 51 2.06 3.95 7.46
CA PRO A 51 2.14 2.98 8.57
C PRO A 51 3.57 2.66 9.06
N ASP A 52 3.69 2.08 10.26
CA ASP A 52 4.97 1.82 10.95
C ASP A 52 5.39 0.33 10.96
N ARG A 53 4.49 -0.58 10.57
CA ARG A 53 4.81 -2.00 10.35
C ARG A 53 4.15 -2.53 9.08
N LEU A 54 4.83 -3.46 8.41
CA LEU A 54 4.35 -4.16 7.24
C LEU A 54 4.54 -5.68 7.42
N ILE A 55 3.45 -6.43 7.25
CA ILE A 55 3.47 -7.89 7.16
C ILE A 55 3.25 -8.27 5.70
N ILE A 56 4.11 -9.15 5.19
CA ILE A 56 4.08 -9.63 3.82
C ILE A 56 3.78 -11.13 3.86
N ARG A 57 2.82 -11.57 3.06
CA ARG A 57 2.59 -12.98 2.78
C ARG A 57 2.77 -13.23 1.29
N ILE A 58 3.69 -14.13 0.94
CA ILE A 58 3.90 -14.59 -0.43
C ILE A 58 3.41 -16.04 -0.53
N THR A 59 2.51 -16.29 -1.47
CA THR A 59 2.08 -17.66 -1.83
C THR A 59 2.26 -17.87 -3.32
N GLU A 60 2.59 -19.09 -3.72
CA GLU A 60 2.80 -19.40 -5.15
C GLU A 60 2.02 -20.65 -5.57
N ASN A 61 1.62 -20.63 -6.84
CA ASN A 61 1.18 -21.81 -7.57
C ASN A 61 2.03 -21.93 -8.85
N LYS A 62 1.75 -22.91 -9.71
CA LYS A 62 2.54 -23.17 -10.94
C LYS A 62 2.56 -22.00 -11.97
N LYS A 63 1.67 -21.02 -11.84
CA LYS A 63 1.47 -19.93 -12.82
C LYS A 63 1.66 -18.54 -12.21
N ASP A 64 1.19 -18.38 -10.98
CA ASP A 64 0.98 -17.09 -10.33
C ASP A 64 1.67 -17.07 -8.97
N ILE A 65 2.21 -15.90 -8.63
CA ILE A 65 2.74 -15.58 -7.31
C ILE A 65 1.84 -14.49 -6.73
N PHE A 66 1.20 -14.78 -5.61
CA PHE A 66 0.36 -13.84 -4.88
C PHE A 66 1.18 -13.18 -3.79
N ILE A 67 1.11 -11.86 -3.74
CA ILE A 67 1.77 -11.03 -2.73
C ILE A 67 0.67 -10.27 -2.01
N ASP A 68 0.48 -10.60 -0.74
CA ASP A 68 -0.42 -9.91 0.15
C ASP A 68 0.39 -9.03 1.10
N LEU A 69 0.01 -7.77 1.18
CA LEU A 69 0.66 -6.77 2.02
C LEU A 69 -0.36 -6.31 3.06
N LEU A 70 0.00 -6.37 4.34
CA LEU A 70 -0.80 -5.88 5.46
C LEU A 70 0.05 -4.85 6.22
N TRP A 71 -0.29 -3.58 6.05
CA TRP A 71 0.28 -2.50 6.82
C TRP A 71 -0.52 -2.30 8.11
N LEU A 72 0.21 -2.07 9.20
CA LEU A 72 -0.33 -1.85 10.53
C LEU A 72 0.14 -0.49 11.03
N VAL A 73 -0.73 0.22 11.74
CA VAL A 73 -0.42 1.51 12.39
C VAL A 73 -0.52 1.34 13.90
N ASN A 74 0.60 1.28 14.62
CA ASN A 74 0.57 1.01 16.06
C ASN A 74 0.21 2.21 16.95
N SER A 75 0.05 3.40 16.38
CA SER A 75 -0.35 4.57 17.15
C SER A 75 -1.80 4.45 17.64
N HIS A 76 -1.99 4.40 18.96
CA HIS A 76 -3.31 4.34 19.59
C HIS A 76 -4.19 5.57 19.27
N ASP A 77 -3.56 6.72 19.02
CA ASP A 77 -4.25 7.97 18.70
C ASP A 77 -4.57 8.13 17.20
N PHE A 78 -4.04 7.23 16.36
CA PHE A 78 -4.27 7.21 14.93
C PHE A 78 -5.44 6.27 14.57
N ILE A 79 -6.66 6.79 14.66
CA ILE A 79 -7.88 6.06 14.34
C ILE A 79 -8.63 6.77 13.22
N ILE A 80 -8.53 6.24 12.00
CA ILE A 80 -9.31 6.75 10.87
C ILE A 80 -10.77 6.27 10.96
N LYS A 81 -11.72 7.20 10.75
CA LYS A 81 -13.17 6.90 10.81
C LYS A 81 -13.77 6.50 9.47
N ASN A 82 -13.04 6.77 8.38
CA ASN A 82 -13.45 6.47 7.03
C ASN A 82 -12.49 5.45 6.42
N CYS A 83 -12.97 4.77 5.40
CA CYS A 83 -12.20 3.75 4.70
C CYS A 83 -12.32 3.93 3.19
N ALA A 84 -11.31 3.44 2.48
CA ALA A 84 -11.19 3.55 1.04
C ALA A 84 -10.78 2.21 0.44
N LEU A 85 -11.43 1.84 -0.65
CA LEU A 85 -11.10 0.68 -1.46
C LEU A 85 -10.79 1.14 -2.88
N PHE A 86 -9.52 1.03 -3.25
CA PHE A 86 -9.07 1.18 -4.62
C PHE A 86 -9.15 -0.18 -5.31
N SER A 87 -9.69 -0.23 -6.51
CA SER A 87 -9.82 -1.47 -7.29
C SER A 87 -9.57 -1.22 -8.77
N TYR A 88 -8.90 -2.18 -9.41
CA TYR A 88 -8.71 -2.19 -10.85
C TYR A 88 -9.91 -2.83 -11.55
N GLN A 89 -10.62 -2.08 -12.38
CA GLN A 89 -11.74 -2.56 -13.17
C GLN A 89 -11.76 -1.91 -14.55
N LYS A 90 -11.94 -2.71 -15.61
CA LYS A 90 -12.08 -2.23 -17.00
C LYS A 90 -10.96 -1.25 -17.42
N LYS A 91 -9.70 -1.59 -17.12
CA LYS A 91 -8.52 -0.75 -17.41
C LYS A 91 -8.49 0.62 -16.72
N LYS A 92 -9.25 0.78 -15.63
CA LYS A 92 -9.25 1.99 -14.82
C LYS A 92 -9.19 1.64 -13.34
N ILE A 93 -8.67 2.57 -12.55
CA ILE A 93 -8.70 2.49 -11.10
C ILE A 93 -9.95 3.23 -10.62
N THR A 94 -10.65 2.61 -9.68
CA THR A 94 -11.86 3.15 -9.07
C THR A 94 -11.68 3.21 -7.56
N CYS A 95 -12.22 4.24 -6.92
CA CYS A 95 -12.23 4.38 -5.47
C CYS A 95 -13.66 4.26 -4.93
N SER A 96 -13.81 3.45 -3.88
CA SER A 96 -15.05 3.34 -3.09
C SER A 96 -14.77 3.73 -1.65
N SER A 97 -15.69 4.46 -1.03
CA SER A 97 -15.58 4.86 0.38
C SER A 97 -16.96 4.89 1.03
N ASN A 98 -17.00 4.81 2.36
CA ASN A 98 -18.19 5.01 3.17
C ASN A 98 -18.64 6.49 3.24
N SER A 99 -17.77 7.43 2.86
CA SER A 99 -18.08 8.87 2.76
C SER A 99 -17.88 9.35 1.32
N LYS A 100 -18.86 10.12 0.81
CA LYS A 100 -18.77 10.74 -0.53
C LYS A 100 -17.65 11.77 -0.57
N GLU A 101 -17.48 12.55 0.49
CA GLU A 101 -16.45 13.57 0.62
C GLU A 101 -15.05 12.93 0.58
N VAL A 102 -14.85 11.84 1.33
CA VAL A 102 -13.59 11.08 1.34
C VAL A 102 -13.30 10.47 -0.02
N LYS A 103 -14.32 9.90 -0.67
CA LYS A 103 -14.17 9.40 -2.04
C LYS A 103 -13.65 10.49 -2.98
N ILE A 104 -14.31 11.65 -3.00
CA ILE A 104 -13.91 12.78 -3.86
C ILE A 104 -12.49 13.24 -3.53
N LEU A 105 -12.17 13.38 -2.24
CA LEU A 105 -10.84 13.78 -1.76
C LEU A 105 -9.75 12.85 -2.31
N LEU A 106 -9.94 11.53 -2.21
CA LEU A 106 -8.96 10.55 -2.65
C LEU A 106 -8.89 10.43 -4.18
N GLU A 107 -10.02 10.53 -4.89
CA GLU A 107 -10.05 10.48 -6.36
C GLU A 107 -9.40 11.70 -7.01
N GLN A 108 -9.46 12.86 -6.34
CA GLN A 108 -8.93 14.12 -6.84
C GLN A 108 -7.53 14.47 -6.31
N ASP A 109 -6.96 13.67 -5.41
CA ASP A 109 -5.61 13.92 -4.90
C ASP A 109 -4.57 13.64 -6.01
N PRO A 110 -3.74 14.65 -6.39
CA PRO A 110 -2.80 14.50 -7.49
C PRO A 110 -1.77 13.39 -7.26
N SER A 111 -1.29 13.22 -6.02
CA SER A 111 -0.29 12.21 -5.68
C SER A 111 -0.83 10.79 -5.83
N ILE A 112 -2.09 10.57 -5.41
CA ILE A 112 -2.79 9.30 -5.68
C ILE A 112 -3.00 9.10 -7.18
N SER A 113 -3.44 10.13 -7.91
CA SER A 113 -3.72 10.01 -9.34
C SER A 113 -2.48 9.70 -10.19
N ALA A 114 -1.31 10.22 -9.80
CA ALA A 114 -0.04 9.98 -10.49
C ALA A 114 0.39 8.50 -10.44
N CYS A 115 -0.06 7.76 -9.44
CA CYS A 115 0.24 6.33 -9.27
C CYS A 115 -0.48 5.45 -10.30
N TYR A 116 -1.56 5.93 -10.93
CA TYR A 116 -2.46 5.06 -11.69
C TYR A 116 -1.84 4.47 -12.94
N ASP A 117 -1.01 5.23 -13.65
CA ASP A 117 -0.36 4.75 -14.87
C ASP A 117 0.58 3.58 -14.58
N ASP A 118 1.30 3.60 -13.46
CA ASP A 118 2.17 2.50 -13.07
C ASP A 118 1.38 1.24 -12.73
N LEU A 119 0.28 1.38 -11.98
CA LEU A 119 -0.54 0.26 -11.52
C LEU A 119 -1.28 -0.47 -12.65
N ILE A 120 -1.49 0.17 -13.80
CA ILE A 120 -2.17 -0.44 -14.95
C ILE A 120 -1.21 -0.99 -16.02
N LYS A 121 0.11 -0.76 -15.89
CA LYS A 121 1.12 -1.27 -16.84
C LYS A 121 1.22 -2.79 -16.85
N VAL A 122 0.94 -3.44 -15.72
CA VAL A 122 1.01 -4.90 -15.59
C VAL A 122 -0.31 -5.47 -15.12
N GLU A 123 -0.92 -6.28 -15.97
CA GLU A 123 -2.18 -6.95 -15.64
C GLU A 123 -2.03 -7.86 -14.41
N GLY A 124 -2.90 -7.65 -13.42
CA GLY A 124 -2.98 -8.45 -12.20
C GLY A 124 -2.05 -8.01 -11.07
N LEU A 125 -1.10 -7.11 -11.32
CA LEU A 125 -0.13 -6.68 -10.31
C LEU A 125 -0.72 -5.73 -9.26
N PHE A 126 -1.84 -5.09 -9.58
CA PHE A 126 -2.70 -4.43 -8.61
C PHE A 126 -4.13 -4.96 -8.78
N GLN A 127 -4.65 -5.65 -7.76
CA GLN A 127 -6.05 -6.04 -7.73
C GLN A 127 -6.88 -5.07 -6.89
N LYS A 128 -6.37 -4.76 -5.70
CA LYS A 128 -7.08 -3.97 -4.69
C LYS A 128 -6.14 -3.44 -3.63
N ILE A 129 -6.43 -2.23 -3.15
CA ILE A 129 -5.86 -1.63 -1.93
C ILE A 129 -7.04 -1.20 -1.07
N LEU A 130 -7.07 -1.71 0.16
CA LEU A 130 -7.97 -1.27 1.21
C LEU A 130 -7.19 -0.45 2.23
N VAL A 131 -7.65 0.74 2.55
CA VAL A 131 -7.20 1.53 3.70
C VAL A 131 -8.38 1.70 4.64
N GLY A 132 -8.21 1.33 5.91
CA GLY A 132 -9.33 1.32 6.84
C GLY A 132 -8.92 1.16 8.30
N SER A 133 -9.93 0.88 9.12
CA SER A 133 -9.79 0.70 10.55
C SER A 133 -10.71 -0.39 11.07
N LYS A 134 -10.60 -0.72 12.36
CA LYS A 134 -11.51 -1.65 13.01
C LYS A 134 -12.99 -1.21 12.94
N TYR A 135 -13.21 0.09 12.72
CA TYR A 135 -14.55 0.69 12.67
C TYR A 135 -15.09 0.87 11.25
N CYS A 136 -14.21 0.89 10.24
CA CYS A 136 -14.58 1.05 8.83
C CYS A 136 -13.69 0.21 7.94
N TYR A 137 -14.27 -0.78 7.27
CA TYR A 137 -13.58 -1.63 6.33
C TYR A 137 -14.57 -2.36 5.42
N PHE A 138 -14.03 -3.06 4.41
CA PHE A 138 -14.81 -3.87 3.48
C PHE A 138 -14.57 -5.36 3.76
N GLN A 139 -15.45 -6.02 4.53
CA GLN A 139 -15.31 -7.42 4.98
C GLN A 139 -14.94 -8.39 3.84
N LYS A 140 -15.58 -8.24 2.67
CA LYS A 140 -15.32 -9.07 1.49
C LYS A 140 -13.83 -9.12 1.10
N VAL A 141 -13.08 -8.03 1.30
CA VAL A 141 -11.64 -7.98 1.02
C VAL A 141 -10.86 -8.93 1.92
N PHE A 142 -11.22 -9.01 3.21
CA PHE A 142 -10.59 -9.89 4.18
C PHE A 142 -10.84 -11.35 3.86
N ASP A 143 -12.08 -11.70 3.51
CA ASP A 143 -12.45 -13.07 3.17
C ASP A 143 -11.73 -13.54 1.92
N GLU A 144 -11.69 -12.70 0.88
CA GLU A 144 -10.99 -13.00 -0.37
C GLU A 144 -9.48 -13.13 -0.17
N ILE A 145 -8.89 -12.29 0.69
CA ILE A 145 -7.46 -12.35 0.96
C ILE A 145 -7.15 -13.50 1.93
N GLY A 146 -8.05 -13.83 2.85
CA GLY A 146 -7.79 -14.76 3.95
C GLY A 146 -7.00 -14.08 5.07
N VAL A 147 -7.35 -12.83 5.38
CA VAL A 147 -6.87 -12.12 6.59
C VAL A 147 -7.84 -12.44 7.72
N ASP A 148 -7.30 -12.78 8.88
CA ASP A 148 -8.02 -12.98 10.12
C ASP A 148 -8.15 -11.63 10.84
N PHE A 149 -9.29 -10.96 10.62
CA PHE A 149 -9.54 -9.60 11.09
C PHE A 149 -9.42 -9.48 12.61
N ASP A 150 -9.86 -10.50 13.36
CA ASP A 150 -9.83 -10.51 14.82
C ASP A 150 -8.39 -10.52 15.36
N LYS A 151 -7.43 -11.00 14.56
CA LYS A 151 -6.00 -11.02 14.89
C LYS A 151 -5.26 -9.76 14.50
N ILE A 152 -5.91 -8.74 13.94
CA ILE A 152 -5.24 -7.46 13.66
C ILE A 152 -5.01 -6.70 14.96
N PRO A 153 -3.75 -6.40 15.35
CA PRO A 153 -3.44 -5.82 16.66
C PRO A 153 -3.61 -4.29 16.69
N THR A 154 -3.84 -3.65 15.54
CA THR A 154 -3.91 -2.18 15.41
C THR A 154 -5.31 -1.67 15.10
N GLN A 155 -5.58 -0.40 15.41
CA GLN A 155 -6.87 0.23 15.11
C GLN A 155 -7.01 0.58 13.63
N SER A 156 -5.92 1.04 13.00
CA SER A 156 -5.86 1.39 11.58
C SER A 156 -4.90 0.45 10.85
N PHE A 157 -5.24 0.14 9.60
CA PHE A 157 -4.49 -0.80 8.76
C PHE A 157 -4.73 -0.52 7.28
N ALA A 158 -3.84 -1.05 6.44
CA ALA A 158 -4.07 -1.14 5.01
C ALA A 158 -3.75 -2.54 4.51
N ILE A 159 -4.43 -2.98 3.44
CA ILE A 159 -4.25 -4.29 2.85
C ILE A 159 -4.16 -4.13 1.34
N SER A 160 -3.20 -4.80 0.71
CA SER A 160 -3.11 -4.91 -0.73
C SER A 160 -2.95 -6.36 -1.16
N ARG A 161 -3.47 -6.68 -2.35
CA ARG A 161 -3.18 -7.93 -3.05
C ARG A 161 -2.68 -7.65 -4.46
N SER A 162 -1.56 -8.27 -4.78
CA SER A 162 -0.89 -8.24 -6.07
C SER A 162 -0.68 -9.65 -6.59
N VAL A 163 -0.73 -9.83 -7.91
CA VAL A 163 -0.45 -11.10 -8.58
C VAL A 163 0.62 -10.89 -9.65
N LEU A 164 1.73 -11.59 -9.50
CA LEU A 164 2.80 -11.67 -10.49
C LEU A 164 2.67 -12.95 -11.31
N LYS A 165 3.00 -12.87 -12.60
CA LYS A 165 3.06 -14.03 -13.50
C LYS A 165 4.45 -14.64 -13.43
N GLN A 166 4.53 -15.90 -13.00
CA GLN A 166 5.81 -16.58 -12.79
C GLN A 166 6.64 -16.66 -14.07
N LYS A 167 5.99 -16.88 -15.22
CA LYS A 167 6.64 -16.94 -16.53
C LYS A 167 7.26 -15.61 -17.00
N GLU A 168 6.79 -14.48 -16.48
CA GLU A 168 7.25 -13.15 -16.88
C GLU A 168 8.42 -12.66 -16.01
N LEU A 169 8.73 -13.34 -14.91
CA LEU A 169 9.75 -12.88 -13.96
C LEU A 169 11.17 -12.83 -14.55
N SER A 170 11.45 -13.53 -15.65
CA SER A 170 12.75 -13.43 -16.33
C SER A 170 12.87 -12.17 -17.20
N ASN A 171 11.77 -11.47 -17.48
CA ASN A 171 11.76 -10.26 -18.29
C ASN A 171 12.10 -9.03 -17.44
N LEU A 172 13.19 -8.33 -17.76
CA LEU A 172 13.64 -7.15 -17.02
C LEU A 172 12.63 -5.99 -17.06
N GLN A 173 11.98 -5.75 -18.20
CA GLN A 173 10.97 -4.71 -18.31
C GLN A 173 9.75 -5.01 -17.43
N TYR A 174 9.35 -6.29 -17.35
CA TYR A 174 8.29 -6.72 -16.45
C TYR A 174 8.68 -6.51 -14.98
N GLN A 175 9.93 -6.81 -14.62
CA GLN A 175 10.47 -6.56 -13.29
C GLN A 175 10.44 -5.06 -12.94
N ASP A 176 10.87 -4.18 -13.85
CA ASP A 176 10.85 -2.74 -13.65
C ASP A 176 9.43 -2.20 -13.45
N PHE A 177 8.48 -2.66 -14.26
CA PHE A 177 7.08 -2.29 -14.08
C PHE A 177 6.50 -2.83 -12.77
N ALA A 178 6.92 -4.01 -12.32
CA ALA A 178 6.53 -4.55 -11.03
C ALA A 178 7.05 -3.70 -9.87
N ILE A 179 8.32 -3.30 -9.91
CA ILE A 179 8.94 -2.44 -8.89
C ILE A 179 8.19 -1.11 -8.79
N ASN A 180 7.94 -0.45 -9.94
CA ASN A 180 7.22 0.83 -9.99
C ASN A 180 5.78 0.70 -9.48
N SER A 181 5.11 -0.41 -9.80
CA SER A 181 3.76 -0.66 -9.29
C SER A 181 3.74 -0.88 -7.78
N PHE A 182 4.72 -1.58 -7.21
CA PHE A 182 4.82 -1.72 -5.75
C PHE A 182 5.08 -0.38 -5.06
N ILE A 183 5.92 0.48 -5.65
CA ILE A 183 6.13 1.86 -5.18
C ILE A 183 4.80 2.62 -5.20
N ALA A 184 4.07 2.58 -6.31
CA ALA A 184 2.76 3.21 -6.45
C ALA A 184 1.73 2.69 -5.42
N ILE A 185 1.73 1.39 -5.11
CA ILE A 185 0.88 0.82 -4.05
C ILE A 185 1.22 1.45 -2.69
N ILE A 186 2.52 1.53 -2.36
CA ILE A 186 3.01 2.10 -1.10
C ILE A 186 2.59 3.57 -0.98
N ASP A 187 2.78 4.35 -2.05
CA ASP A 187 2.43 5.78 -2.07
C ASP A 187 0.93 6.01 -1.89
N ILE A 188 0.08 5.23 -2.56
CA ILE A 188 -1.37 5.31 -2.37
C ILE A 188 -1.74 5.03 -0.90
N VAL A 189 -1.16 4.00 -0.29
CA VAL A 189 -1.44 3.64 1.11
C VAL A 189 -1.03 4.78 2.05
N GLN A 190 0.20 5.26 1.91
CA GLN A 190 0.75 6.36 2.73
C GLN A 190 -0.12 7.61 2.61
N ARG A 191 -0.36 8.05 1.37
CA ARG A 191 -1.10 9.28 1.11
C ARG A 191 -2.56 9.18 1.57
N SER A 192 -3.18 8.02 1.41
CA SER A 192 -4.54 7.78 1.91
C SER A 192 -4.61 7.92 3.43
N PHE A 193 -3.64 7.38 4.17
CA PHE A 193 -3.61 7.55 5.63
C PHE A 193 -3.49 9.02 6.04
N GLU A 194 -2.59 9.78 5.41
CA GLU A 194 -2.42 11.21 5.66
C GLU A 194 -3.74 11.98 5.48
N LEU A 195 -4.39 11.79 4.33
CA LEU A 195 -5.64 12.49 3.99
C LEU A 195 -6.78 12.12 4.96
N LEU A 196 -6.87 10.85 5.35
CA LEU A 196 -7.89 10.38 6.28
C LEU A 196 -7.66 10.89 7.72
N ASP A 197 -6.41 11.05 8.15
CA ASP A 197 -6.10 11.65 9.46
C ASP A 197 -6.35 13.16 9.50
N LEU A 198 -6.03 13.89 8.43
CA LEU A 198 -6.36 15.31 8.30
C LEU A 198 -7.89 15.53 8.37
N GLN A 199 -8.65 14.70 7.67
CA GLN A 199 -10.11 14.74 7.70
C GLN A 199 -10.65 14.52 9.12
N ARG A 200 -10.06 13.57 9.87
CA ARG A 200 -10.42 13.30 11.27
C ARG A 200 -10.14 14.50 12.18
N LYS A 201 -9.02 15.20 11.98
CA LYS A 201 -8.63 16.39 12.76
C LYS A 201 -9.48 17.63 12.46
N GLY A 202 -10.39 17.57 11.47
CA GLY A 202 -11.24 18.69 11.11
C GLY A 202 -10.48 19.84 10.43
N GLU A 203 -9.27 19.57 9.95
CA GLU A 203 -8.42 20.52 9.25
C GLU A 203 -9.01 20.77 7.85
N LYS A 204 -9.97 21.71 7.76
CA LYS A 204 -10.60 22.14 6.50
C LYS A 204 -9.63 22.89 5.59
N ASN A 205 -8.60 23.52 6.16
CA ASN A 205 -7.47 24.02 5.41
C ASN A 205 -6.51 22.85 5.20
N ILE A 206 -6.76 22.09 4.14
CA ILE A 206 -5.66 21.47 3.41
C ILE A 206 -4.87 22.65 2.84
N SER A 207 -4.09 23.35 3.68
CA SER A 207 -2.90 24.03 3.17
C SER A 207 -2.18 22.89 2.49
N LYS A 208 -2.18 22.93 1.16
CA LYS A 208 -1.77 21.83 0.31
C LYS A 208 -0.29 21.54 0.58
N VAL A 209 -0.04 20.78 1.63
CA VAL A 209 1.24 20.23 1.98
C VAL A 209 1.37 19.02 1.08
N TYR A 210 2.07 19.23 -0.03
CA TYR A 210 2.47 18.15 -0.90
C TYR A 210 3.78 17.61 -0.37
N TYR A 211 3.94 16.30 -0.41
CA TYR A 211 5.22 15.67 -0.19
C TYR A 211 5.72 15.16 -1.52
N CYS A 212 7.03 15.22 -1.71
CA CYS A 212 7.62 14.72 -2.93
C CYS A 212 7.34 13.23 -3.07
N VAL A 213 6.69 12.84 -4.16
CA VAL A 213 6.37 11.43 -4.46
C VAL A 213 7.59 10.51 -4.50
N ARG A 214 8.80 11.07 -4.66
CA ARG A 214 10.04 10.29 -4.73
C ARG A 214 10.84 10.28 -3.43
N CYS A 215 10.78 11.34 -2.63
CA CYS A 215 11.69 11.50 -1.49
C CYS A 215 11.02 12.02 -0.22
N GLY A 216 9.69 12.16 -0.20
CA GLY A 216 8.94 12.60 0.97
C GLY A 216 9.18 14.05 1.39
N TYR A 217 9.95 14.84 0.62
CA TYR A 217 10.24 16.23 0.98
C TYR A 217 8.99 17.09 0.91
N LYS A 218 8.71 17.90 1.94
CA LYS A 218 7.57 18.81 1.97
C LYS A 218 7.74 19.90 0.92
N ILE A 219 6.82 19.95 -0.05
CA ILE A 219 6.82 20.87 -1.17
C ILE A 219 5.53 21.72 -1.22
N PRO A 220 5.62 22.96 -1.72
CA PRO A 220 4.46 23.78 -2.05
C PRO A 220 3.60 23.16 -3.15
N SER A 221 2.30 23.47 -3.12
CA SER A 221 1.33 23.00 -4.12
C SER A 221 1.49 23.46 -5.54
N SER A 222 2.28 24.50 -5.75
CA SER A 222 2.59 25.06 -7.06
C SER A 222 3.92 24.52 -7.62
N SER A 223 4.62 23.66 -6.89
CA SER A 223 5.91 23.13 -7.30
C SER A 223 5.75 22.01 -8.33
N TYR A 224 6.11 22.29 -9.58
CA TYR A 224 6.11 21.31 -10.68
C TYR A 224 7.27 20.29 -10.58
N PHE A 225 8.31 20.63 -9.82
CA PHE A 225 9.44 19.75 -9.51
C PHE A 225 9.77 19.82 -8.01
N CYS A 226 10.25 18.71 -7.46
CA CYS A 226 10.76 18.68 -6.09
C CYS A 226 12.11 19.40 -6.04
N PRO A 227 12.26 20.43 -5.19
CA PRO A 227 13.52 21.16 -5.06
C PRO A 227 14.63 20.31 -4.43
N PHE A 228 14.28 19.19 -3.79
CA PHE A 228 15.23 18.32 -3.11
C PHE A 228 15.78 17.22 -4.02
N CYS A 229 14.92 16.49 -4.76
CA CYS A 229 15.34 15.34 -5.57
C CYS A 229 15.16 15.53 -7.08
N GLY A 230 14.67 16.69 -7.51
CA GLY A 230 14.44 17.02 -8.93
C GLY A 230 13.30 16.25 -9.61
N ALA A 231 12.60 15.37 -8.89
CA ALA A 231 11.49 14.61 -9.45
C ALA A 231 10.33 15.55 -9.83
N LYS A 232 9.67 15.26 -10.95
CA LYS A 232 8.42 15.92 -11.31
C LYS A 232 7.32 15.56 -10.30
N GLN A 233 6.47 16.53 -9.98
CA GLN A 233 5.40 16.42 -8.97
C GLN A 233 4.02 16.39 -9.60
#